data_AF-Q7VAV2-F1
#
_entry.id   AF-Q7VAV2-F1
#
_cell.length_a   1.000
_cell.length_b   1.000
_cell.length_c   1.000
_cell.angle_alpha   90.00
_cell.angle_beta   90.00
_cell.angle_gamma   90.00
#
_symmetry.space_group_name_H-M   'P 1'
#
loop_
_entity.id
_entity.type
_entity.pdbx_description
1 polymer ?
#
loop_
_entity_poly.entity_id
_entity_poly.type
_entity_poly.pdbx_seq_one_letter_code
_entity_poly.pdbx_strand_id
1 'polypeptide(L)' 'MEPSRSLLWVNTPVLLEALERYQEDRLAHPMKLWVEQILELNQN' A
#
# COMPACT_ATOMS: atom_id res chain seq x y z
N MET A 1 -5.46 6.25 -23.30
CA MET A 1 -6.35 5.53 -22.36
C MET A 1 -5.84 5.89 -20.98
N GLU A 2 -6.58 6.72 -20.23
CA GLU A 2 -6.23 7.04 -18.84
C GLU A 2 -6.34 5.76 -18.01
N PRO A 3 -5.36 5.41 -17.15
CA PRO A 3 -5.49 4.25 -16.29
C PRO A 3 -6.68 4.47 -15.37
N SER A 4 -7.65 3.56 -15.42
CA SER A 4 -8.80 3.53 -14.53
C SER A 4 -8.28 3.42 -13.10
N ARG A 5 -8.20 4.54 -12.38
CA ARG A 5 -7.91 4.57 -10.94
C ARG A 5 -8.98 3.75 -10.25
N SER A 6 -8.66 2.49 -9.98
CA SER A 6 -9.56 1.59 -9.28
C SER A 6 -9.65 2.08 -7.85
N LEU A 7 -10.83 2.55 -7.44
CA LEU A 7 -11.10 2.97 -6.07
C LEU A 7 -10.90 1.76 -5.14
N LEU A 8 -9.74 1.69 -4.48
CA LEU A 8 -9.45 0.68 -3.47
C LEU A 8 -10.02 1.15 -2.14
N TRP A 9 -11.12 0.54 -1.72
CA TRP A 9 -11.67 0.79 -0.39
C TRP A 9 -10.87 -0.02 0.63
N VAL A 10 -9.98 0.65 1.35
CA VAL A 10 -9.10 0.03 2.35
C VAL A 10 -9.61 0.34 3.75
N ASN A 11 -9.57 -0.65 4.63
CA ASN A 11 -9.88 -0.48 6.03
C ASN A 11 -8.79 0.35 6.72
N THR A 12 -9.15 1.50 7.30
CA THR A 12 -8.19 2.45 7.91
C THR A 12 -7.30 1.80 8.98
N PRO A 13 -7.83 1.05 9.97
CA PRO A 13 -7.00 0.28 10.90
C PRO A 13 -5.97 -0.62 10.23
N VAL A 14 -6.37 -1.39 9.21
CA VAL A 14 -5.46 -2.29 8.48
C VAL A 14 -4.35 -1.52 7.78
N LEU A 15 -4.67 -0.38 7.18
CA LEU A 15 -3.67 0.48 6.56
C LEU A 15 -2.68 1.04 7.59
N LEU A 16 -3.17 1.52 8.74
CA LEU A 16 -2.31 2.06 9.80
C LEU A 16 -1.33 0.99 10.33
N GLU A 17 -1.84 -0.22 10.61
CA GLU A 17 -1.01 -1.34 11.06
C GLU A 17 0.02 -1.77 10.02
N ALA A 18 -0.33 -1.71 8.74
CA ALA A 18 0.58 -2.01 7.66
C ALA A 18 1.66 -0.92 7.55
N LEU A 19 1.31 0.37 7.69
CA LEU A 19 2.27 1.47 7.66
C LEU A 19 3.29 1.38 8.80
N GLU A 20 2.84 1.11 10.03
CA GLU A 20 3.74 0.93 11.18
C GLU A 20 4.75 -0.20 10.92
N ARG A 21 4.25 -1.37 10.46
CA ARG A 21 5.13 -2.50 10.14
C ARG A 21 6.02 -2.25 8.93
N TYR A 22 5.58 -1.45 7.96
CA TYR A 22 6.38 -1.06 6.80
C TYR A 22 7.60 -0.25 7.25
N GLN A 23 7.39 0.73 8.13
CA GLN A 23 8.44 1.59 8.67
C GLN A 23 9.48 0.80 9.48
N GLU A 24 9.06 -0.25 10.17
CA GLU A 24 9.93 -1.12 10.96
C GLU A 24 10.56 -2.27 10.15
N ASP A 25 10.35 -2.32 8.84
CA ASP A 25 10.82 -3.39 7.94
C ASP A 25 10.26 -4.79 8.27
N ARG A 26 9.12 -4.86 8.98
CA ARG A 26 8.49 -6.11 9.46
C ARG A 26 7.42 -6.68 8.52
N LEU A 27 7.15 -6.03 7.39
CA LEU A 27 6.22 -6.55 6.39
C LEU A 27 6.85 -7.56 5.46
N ALA A 28 6.10 -8.62 5.12
CA ALA A 28 6.46 -9.51 4.02
C ALA A 28 6.48 -8.73 2.69
N HIS A 29 7.34 -9.14 1.75
CA HIS A 29 7.54 -8.45 0.47
C HIS A 29 6.23 -8.16 -0.32
N PRO A 30 5.26 -9.09 -0.44
CA PRO A 30 3.99 -8.79 -1.10
C PRO A 30 3.17 -7.68 -0.42
N MET A 31 3.29 -7.53 0.90
CA MET A 31 2.63 -6.46 1.64
C MET A 31 3.34 -5.13 1.51
N LYS A 32 4.66 -5.12 1.35
CA LYS A 32 5.39 -3.91 0.99
C LYS A 32 4.92 -3.37 -0.36
N LEU A 33 4.85 -4.23 -1.38
CA LEU A 33 4.34 -3.88 -2.71
C LEU A 33 2.89 -3.38 -2.66
N TRP A 34 2.04 -4.01 -1.84
CA TRP A 34 0.67 -3.54 -1.64
C TRP A 34 0.62 -2.15 -1.02
N VAL A 35 1.39 -1.89 0.05
CA VAL A 35 1.49 -0.56 0.68
C VAL A 35 2.02 0.48 -0.31
N GLU A 36 3.07 0.16 -1.06
CA GLU A 36 3.65 1.04 -2.08
C GLU A 36 2.64 1.35 -3.20
N GLN A 37 1.80 0.39 -3.60
CA GLN A 37 0.73 0.59 -4.57
C GLN A 37 -0.38 1.50 -4.02
N ILE A 38 -0.78 1.30 -2.75
CA ILE A 38 -1.79 2.15 -2.08
C ILE A 38 -1.28 3.58 -1.92
N LEU A 39 0.01 3.76 -1.64
CA LEU A 39 0.66 5.04 -1.49
C LEU A 39 1.17 5.64 -2.81
N GLU A 40 0.95 4.96 -3.93
CA GLU A 40 1.40 5.38 -5.26
C GLU A 40 2.93 5.61 -5.36
N LEU A 41 3.73 4.92 -4.55
CA LEU A 41 5.19 5.08 -4.48
C LEU A 41 5.95 4.40 -5.63
N ASN A 42 5.33 3.42 -6.30
CA ASN A 42 5.91 2.66 -7.41
C ASN A 42 5.46 3.17 -8.80
N GLN A 43 5.20 4.47 -8.95
CA GLN A 43 4.91 5.07 -10.26
C GLN A 43 6.23 5.46 -10.95
N ASN A 44 6.88 4.49 -11.59
CA ASN A 44 8.00 4.71 -12.50
C ASN A 44 7.60 4.32 -13.94
#